data_AF-A0A2T3ZLE9-F1
#
_entry.id   AF-A0A2T3ZLE9-F1
#
_cell.length_a   1.000
_cell.length_b   1.000
_cell.length_c   1.000
_cell.angle_alpha   90.00
_cell.angle_beta   90.00
_cell.angle_gamma   90.00
#
_symmetry.space_group_name_H-M   'P 1'
#
loop_
_entity.id
_entity.type
_entity.pdbx_description
1 polymer ?
#
loop_
_entity_poly.entity_id
_entity_poly.type
_entity_poly.pdbx_seq_one_letter_code
_entity_poly.pdbx_strand_id
1 'polypeptide(L)'
;MASVNGASSNFVPEQLFHTVLQVIDYSHDASGANRTTFVLKTHGTLEAAKKFAVHSLESINFTSSDFQQYQIRGDRAPSESWSHGDGVLLFARAFDGQEFLVGIDTTPNNEGVAANPDGDLVLPEGAKFLHYVLQISVDYNADRSGSLQTTEILGVYVHRADAWTAAYKCLDPTQYAEYDRRGDSQFIGEWPFGEDIAVHAVSETGQNYFIAVKNPPEKKHELKHHNLKK
;
A
#
# COMPACT_ATOMS: atom_id res chain seq x y z
N MET A 1 21.61 12.61 -44.78
CA MET A 1 20.29 12.61 -44.10
C MET A 1 20.41 11.68 -42.92
N ALA A 2 20.24 12.21 -41.70
CA ALA A 2 20.34 11.43 -40.47
C ALA A 2 19.02 10.70 -40.21
N SER A 3 19.05 9.38 -40.10
CA SER A 3 17.95 8.62 -39.50
C SER A 3 18.19 8.52 -38.01
N VAL A 4 17.42 9.28 -37.24
CA VAL A 4 17.33 9.15 -35.78
C VAL A 4 16.18 8.18 -35.50
N ASN A 5 16.50 6.90 -35.27
CA ASN A 5 15.55 5.93 -34.73
C ASN A 5 16.21 5.27 -33.50
N GLY A 6 16.32 6.04 -32.42
CA GLY A 6 16.57 5.46 -31.10
C GLY A 6 15.24 5.04 -30.51
N ALA A 7 14.80 3.81 -30.75
CA ALA A 7 13.74 3.21 -29.95
C ALA A 7 14.29 3.08 -28.53
N SER A 8 13.75 3.85 -27.59
CA SER A 8 14.12 3.77 -26.18
C SER A 8 13.74 2.37 -25.68
N SER A 9 14.76 1.54 -25.44
CA SER A 9 14.59 0.15 -25.01
C SER A 9 14.08 0.09 -23.58
N ASN A 10 13.26 -0.93 -23.28
CA ASN A 10 12.89 -1.26 -21.90
C ASN A 10 14.15 -1.48 -21.04
N PHE A 11 14.04 -1.22 -19.75
CA PHE A 11 15.13 -1.37 -18.77
C PHE A 11 14.63 -2.11 -17.52
N VAL A 12 15.54 -2.65 -16.72
CA VAL A 12 15.19 -3.25 -15.42
C VAL A 12 15.68 -2.30 -14.33
N PRO A 13 14.78 -1.60 -13.61
CA PRO A 13 15.17 -0.72 -12.51
C PRO A 13 15.66 -1.55 -11.30
N GLU A 14 16.61 -1.02 -10.54
CA GLU A 14 17.03 -1.63 -9.27
C GLU A 14 15.97 -1.48 -8.17
N GLN A 15 15.19 -0.39 -8.23
CA GLN A 15 14.15 -0.05 -7.27
C GLN A 15 12.80 0.12 -7.96
N LEU A 16 11.74 -0.30 -7.28
CA LEU A 16 10.36 -0.05 -7.66
C LEU A 16 9.79 1.05 -6.78
N PHE A 17 8.99 1.92 -7.39
CA PHE A 17 8.32 3.04 -6.71
C PHE A 17 6.82 2.80 -6.68
N HIS A 18 6.24 2.76 -5.49
CA HIS A 18 4.84 2.40 -5.25
C HIS A 18 4.05 3.64 -4.88
N THR A 19 3.07 4.02 -5.69
CA THR A 19 2.08 5.00 -5.24
C THR A 19 1.15 4.32 -4.25
N VAL A 20 1.20 4.78 -3.00
CA VAL A 20 0.42 4.22 -1.89
C VAL A 20 -0.66 5.20 -1.47
N LEU A 21 -1.85 4.67 -1.17
CA LEU A 21 -2.97 5.40 -0.60
C LEU A 21 -3.22 4.87 0.81
N GLN A 22 -3.13 5.74 1.81
CA GLN A 22 -3.63 5.48 3.15
C GLN A 22 -5.01 6.14 3.29
N VAL A 23 -6.00 5.34 3.66
CA VAL A 23 -7.35 5.81 4.02
C VAL A 23 -7.50 5.73 5.53
N ILE A 24 -7.89 6.83 6.17
CA ILE A 24 -8.19 6.89 7.61
C ILE A 24 -9.67 7.24 7.78
N ASP A 25 -10.40 6.43 8.54
CA ASP A 25 -11.83 6.61 8.71
C ASP A 25 -12.20 7.19 10.08
N TYR A 26 -12.14 8.52 10.14
CA TYR A 26 -12.60 9.28 11.31
C TYR A 26 -14.11 9.28 11.50
N SER A 27 -14.88 8.86 10.49
CA SER A 27 -16.35 8.84 10.55
C SER A 27 -16.85 7.70 11.45
N HIS A 28 -16.17 6.55 11.39
CA HIS A 28 -16.48 5.38 12.22
C HIS A 28 -15.57 5.27 13.44
N ASP A 29 -14.35 5.81 13.38
CA ASP A 29 -13.38 5.76 14.47
C ASP A 29 -12.59 7.08 14.60
N ALA A 30 -13.04 7.94 15.51
CA ALA A 30 -12.41 9.23 15.78
C ALA A 30 -10.95 9.12 16.25
N SER A 31 -10.47 7.94 16.68
CA SER A 31 -9.07 7.76 17.06
C SER A 31 -8.12 7.66 15.85
N GLY A 32 -8.65 7.33 14.67
CA GLY A 32 -7.85 7.10 13.46
C GLY A 32 -7.10 5.77 13.48
N ALA A 33 -7.47 4.83 14.35
CA ALA A 33 -6.96 3.47 14.35
C ALA A 33 -7.53 2.67 13.18
N ASN A 34 -8.77 2.97 12.76
CA ASN A 34 -9.30 2.46 11.50
C ASN A 34 -8.62 3.13 10.30
N ARG A 35 -7.48 2.57 9.90
CA ARG A 35 -6.74 2.98 8.71
C ARG A 35 -6.34 1.79 7.84
N THR A 36 -6.24 2.02 6.54
CA THR A 36 -5.86 0.97 5.59
C THR A 36 -4.97 1.54 4.50
N THR A 37 -3.89 0.81 4.20
CA THR A 37 -2.94 1.16 3.14
C THR A 37 -3.21 0.31 1.91
N PHE A 38 -3.28 0.96 0.75
CA PHE A 38 -3.46 0.34 -0.55
C PHE A 38 -2.28 0.72 -1.44
N VAL A 39 -1.73 -0.23 -2.18
CA VAL A 39 -0.79 0.08 -3.27
C VAL A 39 -1.61 0.29 -4.54
N LEU A 40 -1.64 1.52 -5.06
CA LEU A 40 -2.45 1.87 -6.23
C LEU A 40 -1.76 1.47 -7.54
N LYS A 41 -0.46 1.75 -7.66
CA LYS A 41 0.34 1.42 -8.84
C LYS A 41 1.83 1.36 -8.49
N THR A 42 2.57 0.56 -9.25
CA THR A 42 4.04 0.49 -9.17
C THR A 42 4.66 1.01 -10.46
N HIS A 43 5.79 1.69 -10.32
CA HIS A 43 6.52 2.37 -11.37
C HIS A 43 8.00 1.99 -11.33
N GLY A 44 8.65 1.99 -12.49
CA GLY A 44 10.09 1.80 -12.62
C GLY A 44 10.91 3.07 -12.40
N THR A 45 10.28 4.24 -12.33
CA THR A 45 10.96 5.51 -12.03
C THR A 45 10.20 6.33 -11.00
N LEU A 46 10.94 7.09 -10.19
CA LEU A 46 10.37 8.03 -9.22
C LEU A 46 9.56 9.14 -9.91
N GLU A 47 9.98 9.58 -11.10
CA GLU A 47 9.27 10.60 -11.88
C GLU A 47 7.87 10.13 -12.28
N ALA A 48 7.76 8.90 -12.80
CA ALA A 48 6.48 8.30 -13.17
C ALA A 48 5.56 8.15 -11.96
N ALA A 49 6.10 7.72 -10.81
CA ALA A 49 5.35 7.62 -9.56
C ALA A 49 4.84 8.98 -9.07
N LYS A 50 5.66 10.04 -9.11
CA LYS A 50 5.24 11.40 -8.74
C LYS A 50 4.15 11.95 -9.64
N LYS A 51 4.29 11.74 -10.96
CA LYS A 51 3.30 12.15 -11.96
C LYS A 51 1.96 11.44 -11.74
N PHE A 52 1.98 10.14 -11.42
CA PHE A 52 0.76 9.39 -11.14
C PHE A 52 0.13 9.76 -9.79
N ALA A 53 0.93 9.96 -8.74
CA ALA A 53 0.45 10.19 -7.37
C ALA A 53 -0.56 11.35 -7.27
N VAL A 54 -0.34 12.46 -7.97
CA VAL A 54 -1.20 13.66 -7.91
C VAL A 54 -2.53 13.51 -8.64
N HIS A 55 -2.71 12.47 -9.46
CA HIS A 55 -3.97 12.10 -10.11
C HIS A 55 -4.47 10.72 -9.69
N SER A 56 -3.84 10.10 -8.70
CA SER A 56 -4.02 8.69 -8.39
C SER A 56 -5.44 8.34 -7.96
N LEU A 57 -6.15 9.23 -7.28
CA LEU A 57 -7.54 9.01 -6.87
C LEU A 57 -8.51 8.92 -8.07
N GLU A 58 -8.19 9.56 -9.19
CA GLU A 58 -8.98 9.43 -10.43
C GLU A 58 -8.92 8.01 -11.00
N SER A 59 -7.82 7.30 -10.79
CA SER A 59 -7.64 5.91 -11.26
C SER A 59 -8.60 4.91 -10.61
N ILE A 60 -9.21 5.28 -9.49
CA ILE A 60 -10.20 4.49 -8.76
C ILE A 60 -11.58 5.17 -8.73
N ASN A 61 -11.82 6.07 -9.68
CA ASN A 61 -13.08 6.78 -9.95
C ASN A 61 -13.51 7.80 -8.89
N PHE A 62 -12.55 8.45 -8.22
CA PHE A 62 -12.83 9.69 -7.51
C PHE A 62 -12.59 10.91 -8.39
N THR A 63 -13.28 11.98 -8.05
CA THR A 63 -13.12 13.32 -8.61
C THR A 63 -12.87 14.30 -7.46
N SER A 64 -12.29 15.47 -7.74
CA SER A 64 -12.08 16.49 -6.70
C SER A 64 -13.40 16.93 -6.03
N SER A 65 -14.53 16.86 -6.75
CA SER A 65 -15.87 17.16 -6.20
C SER A 65 -16.39 16.15 -5.19
N ASP A 66 -15.78 14.96 -5.07
CA ASP A 66 -16.13 13.99 -4.03
C ASP A 66 -15.57 14.39 -2.65
N PHE A 67 -14.76 15.45 -2.58
CA PHE A 67 -14.04 15.84 -1.38
C PHE A 67 -14.36 17.26 -0.92
N GLN A 68 -14.41 17.44 0.40
CA GLN A 68 -14.46 18.74 1.04
C GLN A 68 -13.11 19.46 0.94
N GLN A 69 -12.00 18.72 1.00
CA GLN A 69 -10.65 19.23 0.83
C GLN A 69 -9.91 18.36 -0.18
N TYR A 70 -9.19 18.99 -1.10
CA TYR A 70 -8.36 18.32 -2.09
C TYR A 70 -7.11 19.17 -2.33
N GLN A 71 -5.95 18.68 -1.90
CA GLN A 71 -4.71 19.44 -1.87
C GLN A 71 -3.57 18.62 -2.49
N ILE A 72 -2.89 19.20 -3.46
CA ILE A 72 -1.69 18.62 -4.09
C ILE A 72 -0.49 19.42 -3.60
N ARG A 73 0.55 18.72 -3.08
CA ARG A 73 1.68 19.40 -2.44
C ARG A 73 2.42 20.35 -3.38
N GLY A 74 2.55 19.99 -4.66
CA GLY A 74 3.30 20.72 -5.69
C GLY A 74 2.62 21.97 -6.24
N ASP A 75 1.30 22.11 -6.09
CA ASP A 75 0.53 23.23 -6.67
C ASP A 75 0.43 24.45 -5.75
N ARG A 76 1.04 24.36 -4.57
CA ARG A 76 0.89 25.36 -3.50
C ARG A 76 1.88 26.50 -3.66
N ALA A 77 1.46 27.68 -3.21
CA ALA A 77 2.35 28.83 -3.13
C ALA A 77 3.50 28.56 -2.13
N PRO A 78 4.72 29.10 -2.35
CA PRO A 78 5.86 28.88 -1.45
C PRO A 78 5.63 29.27 0.02
N SER A 79 4.64 30.12 0.30
CA SER A 79 4.28 30.57 1.64
C SER A 79 3.30 29.65 2.38
N GLU A 80 2.72 28.65 1.71
CA GLU A 80 1.74 27.75 2.31
C GLU A 80 2.40 26.57 3.05
N SER A 81 2.18 26.49 4.36
CA SER A 81 2.67 25.38 5.18
C SER A 81 2.01 24.05 4.80
N TRP A 82 2.77 22.96 4.81
CA TRP A 82 2.25 21.60 4.57
C TRP A 82 2.12 20.88 5.90
N SER A 83 0.89 20.50 6.26
CA SER A 83 0.60 19.85 7.55
C SER A 83 0.44 18.33 7.45
N HIS A 84 0.47 17.75 6.25
CA HIS A 84 0.06 16.36 6.02
C HIS A 84 1.23 15.37 6.03
N GLY A 85 2.45 15.83 6.35
CA GLY A 85 3.66 15.00 6.42
C GLY A 85 4.48 14.99 5.14
N ASP A 86 5.80 14.85 5.29
CA ASP A 86 6.76 15.01 4.19
C ASP A 86 6.70 13.92 3.12
N GLY A 87 6.11 12.77 3.41
CA GLY A 87 5.90 11.71 2.42
C GLY A 87 4.64 11.90 1.57
N VAL A 88 3.75 12.82 1.96
CA VAL A 88 2.43 12.96 1.31
C VAL A 88 2.53 13.95 0.14
N LEU A 89 2.03 13.51 -1.01
CA LEU A 89 1.98 14.27 -2.26
C LEU A 89 0.58 14.79 -2.58
N LEU A 90 -0.45 14.05 -2.16
CA LEU A 90 -1.84 14.44 -2.27
C LEU A 90 -2.56 14.12 -0.96
N PHE A 91 -3.34 15.10 -0.49
CA PHE A 91 -4.25 14.95 0.64
C PHE A 91 -5.67 15.26 0.17
N ALA A 92 -6.62 14.40 0.53
CA ALA A 92 -8.04 14.70 0.36
C ALA A 92 -8.85 14.30 1.60
N ARG A 93 -9.92 15.04 1.87
CA ARG A 93 -10.87 14.75 2.95
C ARG A 93 -12.29 14.70 2.37
N ALA A 94 -12.94 13.55 2.48
CA ALA A 94 -14.32 13.36 2.04
C ALA A 94 -15.33 14.01 2.99
N PHE A 95 -16.57 14.17 2.52
CA PHE A 95 -17.64 14.82 3.30
C PHE A 95 -18.10 14.00 4.52
N ASP A 96 -17.88 12.69 4.51
CA ASP A 96 -18.14 11.80 5.64
C ASP A 96 -17.04 11.85 6.70
N GLY A 97 -15.89 12.48 6.42
CA GLY A 97 -14.76 12.61 7.33
C GLY A 97 -13.62 11.62 7.04
N GLN A 98 -13.72 10.76 6.02
CA GLN A 98 -12.59 9.94 5.61
C GLN A 98 -11.45 10.79 5.04
N GLU A 99 -10.23 10.47 5.43
CA GLU A 99 -9.01 11.10 4.90
C GLU A 99 -8.24 10.17 3.99
N PHE A 100 -7.68 10.75 2.94
CA PHE A 100 -6.94 10.07 1.88
C PHE A 100 -5.56 10.72 1.78
N LEU A 101 -4.53 9.96 2.13
CA LEU A 101 -3.15 10.40 2.08
C LEU A 101 -2.41 9.58 1.03
N VAL A 102 -1.97 10.23 -0.04
CA VAL A 102 -1.22 9.57 -1.11
C VAL A 102 0.26 9.92 -0.99
N GLY A 103 1.10 8.88 -1.00
CA GLY A 103 2.56 9.00 -0.96
C GLY A 103 3.23 8.05 -1.95
N ILE A 104 4.56 7.99 -1.87
CA ILE A 104 5.37 7.03 -2.62
C ILE A 104 6.21 6.23 -1.62
N ASP A 105 6.14 4.91 -1.74
CA ASP A 105 7.03 3.98 -1.06
C ASP A 105 8.00 3.36 -2.06
N THR A 106 9.11 2.77 -1.60
CA THR A 106 10.16 2.21 -2.46
C THR A 106 10.60 0.84 -1.98
N THR A 107 10.72 -0.12 -2.90
CA THR A 107 11.27 -1.45 -2.60
C THR A 107 12.33 -1.86 -3.63
N PRO A 108 13.22 -2.82 -3.29
CA PRO A 108 14.08 -3.45 -4.29
C PRO A 108 13.27 -4.21 -5.36
N ASN A 109 13.71 -4.17 -6.61
CA ASN A 109 13.12 -4.94 -7.70
C ASN A 109 13.63 -6.39 -7.74
N ASN A 110 13.29 -7.17 -6.71
CA ASN A 110 13.79 -8.54 -6.58
C ASN A 110 13.29 -9.49 -7.68
N GLU A 111 12.14 -9.20 -8.27
CA GLU A 111 11.54 -9.96 -9.37
C GLU A 111 12.12 -9.59 -10.75
N GLY A 112 12.98 -8.55 -10.83
CA GLY A 112 13.58 -8.11 -12.08
C GLY A 112 12.56 -7.62 -13.12
N VAL A 113 11.43 -7.06 -12.67
CA VAL A 113 10.36 -6.59 -13.56
C VAL A 113 10.88 -5.43 -14.41
N ALA A 114 10.74 -5.53 -15.72
CA ALA A 114 11.16 -4.47 -16.64
C ALA A 114 10.19 -3.29 -16.62
N ALA A 115 10.70 -2.10 -16.91
CA ALA A 115 9.95 -0.89 -17.15
C ALA A 115 10.20 -0.36 -18.57
N ASN A 116 9.18 0.29 -19.12
CA ASN A 116 9.32 1.05 -20.35
C ASN A 116 9.98 2.42 -20.06
N PRO A 117 10.37 3.18 -21.09
CA PRO A 117 11.01 4.49 -20.93
C PRO A 117 10.17 5.54 -20.18
N ASP A 118 8.84 5.39 -20.16
CA ASP A 118 7.92 6.26 -19.43
C ASP A 118 7.83 5.89 -17.93
N GLY A 119 8.51 4.82 -17.51
CA GLY A 119 8.53 4.33 -16.14
C GLY A 119 7.34 3.43 -15.78
N ASP A 120 6.51 3.04 -16.75
CA ASP A 120 5.48 2.02 -16.54
C ASP A 120 6.08 0.62 -16.61
N LEU A 121 5.62 -0.26 -15.72
CA LEU A 121 6.08 -1.65 -15.70
C LEU A 121 5.54 -2.45 -16.89
N VAL A 122 6.41 -3.28 -17.45
CA VAL A 122 6.08 -4.24 -18.51
C VAL A 122 5.80 -5.58 -17.84
N LEU A 123 4.52 -5.84 -17.57
CA LEU A 123 4.10 -7.09 -16.94
C LEU A 123 4.04 -8.24 -17.95
N PRO A 124 4.29 -9.49 -17.54
CA PRO A 124 4.12 -10.67 -18.38
C PRO A 124 2.68 -10.82 -18.90
N GLU A 125 2.53 -11.53 -20.01
CA GLU A 125 1.22 -11.75 -20.62
C GLU A 125 0.21 -12.36 -19.63
N GLY A 126 -0.98 -11.76 -19.54
CA GLY A 126 -2.04 -12.17 -18.62
C GLY A 126 -1.96 -11.58 -17.21
N ALA A 127 -0.84 -10.97 -16.82
CA ALA A 127 -0.74 -10.25 -15.55
C ALA A 127 -1.31 -8.83 -15.70
N LYS A 128 -2.34 -8.51 -14.90
CA LYS A 128 -2.96 -7.17 -14.87
C LYS A 128 -2.30 -6.23 -13.89
N PHE A 129 -1.82 -6.76 -12.78
CA PHE A 129 -1.23 -6.01 -11.68
C PHE A 129 -0.27 -6.92 -10.91
N LEU A 130 0.58 -6.30 -10.10
CA LEU A 130 1.44 -6.99 -9.14
C LEU A 130 0.67 -7.29 -7.85
N HIS A 131 1.17 -8.27 -7.11
CA HIS A 131 0.68 -8.68 -5.80
C HIS A 131 1.68 -8.25 -4.74
N TYR A 132 1.18 -7.68 -3.65
CA TYR A 132 2.01 -7.08 -2.61
C TYR A 132 1.88 -7.87 -1.32
N VAL A 133 3.01 -8.13 -0.67
CA VAL A 133 3.04 -8.59 0.71
C VAL A 133 3.26 -7.36 1.59
N LEU A 134 2.28 -7.04 2.43
CA LEU A 134 2.33 -5.91 3.35
C LEU A 134 2.48 -6.42 4.78
N GLN A 135 3.34 -5.79 5.56
CA GLN A 135 3.34 -5.93 7.01
C GLN A 135 2.66 -4.73 7.63
N ILE A 136 1.65 -4.98 8.43
CA ILE A 136 0.97 -3.98 9.24
C ILE A 136 1.39 -4.20 10.68
N SER A 137 2.03 -3.21 11.30
CA SER A 137 2.44 -3.28 12.71
C SER A 137 1.62 -2.31 13.54
N VAL A 138 1.04 -2.78 14.64
CA VAL A 138 0.23 -1.97 15.57
C VAL A 138 0.81 -2.09 16.97
N ASP A 139 1.24 -0.97 17.56
CA ASP A 139 1.75 -0.93 18.92
C ASP A 139 0.66 -0.46 19.90
N TYR A 140 -0.12 -1.41 20.40
CA TYR A 140 -1.18 -1.13 21.38
C TYR A 140 -0.64 -0.69 22.75
N ASN A 141 0.63 -0.94 23.06
CA ASN A 141 1.23 -0.54 24.32
C ASN A 141 1.69 0.91 24.29
N ALA A 142 2.24 1.37 23.17
CA ALA A 142 2.52 2.78 22.95
C ALA A 142 1.23 3.59 22.74
N ASP A 143 0.24 3.01 22.06
CA ASP A 143 -1.04 3.65 21.80
C ASP A 143 -2.21 2.65 21.82
N ARG A 144 -2.95 2.65 22.93
CA ARG A 144 -4.10 1.77 23.14
C ARG A 144 -5.24 1.98 22.13
N SER A 145 -5.28 3.12 21.44
CA SER A 145 -6.27 3.32 20.39
C SER A 145 -5.98 2.44 19.17
N GLY A 146 -4.69 2.22 18.87
CA GLY A 146 -4.21 1.55 17.66
C GLY A 146 -3.92 2.50 16.51
N SER A 147 -3.96 3.83 16.74
CA SER A 147 -3.65 4.84 15.73
C SER A 147 -2.17 4.87 15.36
N LEU A 148 -1.28 4.44 16.27
CA LEU A 148 0.14 4.21 16.00
C LEU A 148 0.34 2.87 15.26
N GLN A 149 0.01 2.90 13.98
CA GLN A 149 0.19 1.80 13.04
C GLN A 149 1.12 2.19 11.90
N THR A 150 2.02 1.28 11.53
CA THR A 150 2.85 1.40 10.33
C THR A 150 2.47 0.33 9.32
N THR A 151 2.75 0.59 8.04
CA THR A 151 2.63 -0.39 6.97
C THR A 151 3.89 -0.36 6.13
N GLU A 152 4.45 -1.53 5.85
CA GLU A 152 5.64 -1.71 5.03
C GLU A 152 5.35 -2.70 3.89
N ILE A 153 5.86 -2.43 2.69
CA ILE A 153 5.82 -3.37 1.57
C ILE A 153 7.02 -4.31 1.69
N LEU A 154 6.78 -5.55 2.13
CA LEU A 154 7.84 -6.56 2.28
C LEU A 154 8.24 -7.21 0.95
N GLY A 155 7.35 -7.20 -0.04
CA GLY A 155 7.63 -7.81 -1.33
C GLY A 155 6.55 -7.55 -2.36
N VAL A 156 6.96 -7.70 -3.62
CA VAL A 156 6.18 -7.40 -4.81
C VAL A 156 6.35 -8.56 -5.76
N TYR A 157 5.25 -9.14 -6.24
CA TYR A 157 5.25 -10.41 -6.97
C TYR A 157 4.37 -10.35 -8.20
N VAL A 158 4.79 -10.99 -9.30
CA VAL A 158 3.96 -11.13 -10.50
C VAL A 158 2.82 -12.11 -10.28
N HIS A 159 3.05 -13.18 -9.53
CA HIS A 159 2.06 -14.22 -9.29
C HIS A 159 1.54 -14.21 -7.86
N ARG A 160 0.21 -14.28 -7.72
CA ARG A 160 -0.45 -14.28 -6.40
C ARG A 160 0.01 -15.43 -5.51
N ALA A 161 0.22 -16.62 -6.08
CA ALA A 161 0.65 -17.80 -5.33
C ALA A 161 2.03 -17.59 -4.68
N ASP A 162 2.93 -16.88 -5.36
CA ASP A 162 4.27 -16.58 -4.85
C ASP A 162 4.19 -15.56 -3.71
N ALA A 163 3.34 -14.54 -3.85
CA ALA A 163 3.07 -13.60 -2.76
C ALA A 163 2.53 -14.29 -1.50
N TRP A 164 1.60 -15.25 -1.64
CA TRP A 164 1.11 -16.04 -0.50
C TRP A 164 2.21 -16.93 0.10
N THR A 165 3.00 -17.58 -0.75
CA THR A 165 4.11 -18.42 -0.30
C THR A 165 5.15 -17.60 0.48
N ALA A 166 5.44 -16.39 0.02
CA ALA A 166 6.33 -15.46 0.70
C ALA A 166 5.71 -14.95 2.01
N ALA A 167 4.44 -14.53 2.00
CA ALA A 167 3.73 -14.04 3.17
C ALA A 167 3.78 -15.02 4.36
N TYR A 168 3.65 -16.32 4.10
CA TYR A 168 3.77 -17.36 5.13
C TYR A 168 5.20 -17.55 5.70
N LYS A 169 6.21 -16.95 5.08
CA LYS A 169 7.63 -17.06 5.44
C LYS A 169 8.25 -15.73 5.85
N CYS A 170 7.49 -14.62 5.80
CA CYS A 170 8.01 -13.28 6.07
C CYS A 170 8.45 -13.07 7.53
N LEU A 171 7.86 -13.82 8.46
CA LEU A 171 8.15 -13.72 9.89
C LEU A 171 8.71 -15.04 10.42
N ASP A 172 9.75 -14.97 11.25
CA ASP A 172 10.27 -16.12 12.00
C ASP A 172 9.39 -16.36 13.23
N PRO A 173 8.64 -17.49 13.32
CA PRO A 173 7.75 -17.75 14.44
C PRO A 173 8.43 -17.76 15.81
N THR A 174 9.75 -18.04 15.86
CA THR A 174 10.50 -18.10 17.12
C THR A 174 10.74 -16.73 17.76
N GLN A 175 10.45 -15.65 17.04
CA GLN A 175 10.61 -14.27 17.52
C GLN A 175 9.34 -13.68 18.15
N TYR A 176 8.25 -14.44 18.21
CA TYR A 176 6.94 -13.96 18.64
C TYR A 176 6.38 -14.79 19.80
N ALA A 177 5.67 -14.11 20.70
CA ALA A 177 4.97 -14.74 21.81
C ALA A 177 3.72 -15.48 21.32
N GLU A 178 3.04 -14.93 20.31
CA GLU A 178 1.93 -15.56 19.61
C GLU A 178 2.20 -15.53 18.10
N TYR A 179 1.90 -16.64 17.43
CA TYR A 179 2.06 -16.76 15.98
C TYR A 179 0.95 -17.64 15.41
N ASP A 180 0.07 -17.02 14.65
CA ASP A 180 -1.11 -17.62 14.04
C ASP A 180 -0.97 -17.63 12.52
N ARG A 181 -1.00 -18.82 11.92
CA ARG A 181 -0.96 -18.95 10.47
C ARG A 181 -2.31 -19.36 9.91
N ARG A 182 -2.73 -18.66 8.85
CA ARG A 182 -3.94 -19.05 8.13
C ARG A 182 -3.78 -20.45 7.54
N GLY A 183 -4.75 -21.32 7.85
CA GLY A 183 -4.75 -22.72 7.43
C GLY A 183 -4.25 -23.70 8.49
N ASP A 184 -3.81 -23.21 9.66
CA ASP A 184 -3.54 -24.08 10.80
C ASP A 184 -4.82 -24.75 11.30
N SER A 185 -4.69 -25.92 11.92
CA SER A 185 -5.82 -26.75 12.32
C SER A 185 -6.79 -26.05 13.28
N GLN A 186 -6.28 -25.12 14.09
CA GLN A 186 -7.07 -24.32 15.03
C GLN A 186 -7.97 -23.28 14.35
N PHE A 187 -7.71 -22.96 13.08
CA PHE A 187 -8.46 -21.99 12.27
C PHE A 187 -9.25 -22.63 11.13
N ILE A 188 -9.49 -23.95 11.19
CA ILE A 188 -10.34 -24.64 10.21
C ILE A 188 -11.79 -24.14 10.38
N GLY A 189 -12.26 -23.36 9.41
CA GLY A 189 -13.63 -22.84 9.36
C GLY A 189 -13.80 -21.42 9.93
N GLU A 190 -12.81 -20.89 10.64
CA GLU A 190 -12.83 -19.53 11.18
C GLU A 190 -11.42 -18.91 11.16
N TRP A 191 -11.26 -17.83 10.41
CA TRP A 191 -10.04 -17.01 10.38
C TRP A 191 -10.42 -15.56 10.73
N PRO A 192 -10.07 -15.07 11.94
CA PRO A 192 -10.66 -13.84 12.47
C PRO A 192 -9.99 -12.56 11.94
N PHE A 193 -8.81 -12.66 11.32
CA PHE A 193 -7.96 -11.51 11.00
C PHE A 193 -8.22 -10.89 9.62
N GLY A 194 -9.00 -11.55 8.76
CA GLY A 194 -9.34 -11.06 7.42
C GLY A 194 -8.84 -11.96 6.30
N GLU A 195 -9.57 -11.99 5.18
CA GLU A 195 -9.34 -12.91 4.07
C GLU A 195 -8.02 -12.71 3.32
N ASP A 196 -7.36 -11.60 3.54
CA ASP A 196 -6.08 -11.24 2.93
C ASP A 196 -4.91 -11.39 3.89
N ILE A 197 -5.16 -11.65 5.18
CA ILE A 197 -4.10 -11.89 6.16
C ILE A 197 -3.66 -13.36 6.10
N ALA A 198 -2.37 -13.57 5.91
CA ALA A 198 -1.71 -14.88 5.92
C ALA A 198 -1.19 -15.25 7.31
N VAL A 199 -0.66 -14.29 8.05
CA VAL A 199 -0.07 -14.47 9.37
C VAL A 199 -0.51 -13.33 10.28
N HIS A 200 -0.89 -13.67 11.51
CA HIS A 200 -0.97 -12.76 12.63
C HIS A 200 0.09 -13.17 13.65
N ALA A 201 0.82 -12.21 14.22
CA ALA A 201 1.81 -12.48 15.24
C ALA A 201 1.86 -11.36 16.28
N VAL A 202 2.21 -11.70 17.52
CA VAL A 202 2.32 -10.76 18.63
C VAL A 202 3.71 -10.88 19.24
N SER A 203 4.45 -9.78 19.34
CA SER A 203 5.75 -9.77 20.02
C SER A 203 5.60 -9.90 21.53
N GLU A 204 6.70 -10.23 22.22
CA GLU A 204 6.80 -10.18 23.69
C GLU A 204 6.40 -8.82 24.28
N THR A 205 6.56 -7.74 23.50
CA THR A 205 6.17 -6.39 23.88
C THR A 205 4.71 -6.06 23.56
N GLY A 206 3.89 -7.03 23.15
CA GLY A 206 2.47 -6.84 22.81
C GLY A 206 2.22 -6.11 21.48
N GLN A 207 3.26 -5.89 20.66
CA GLN A 207 3.09 -5.31 19.34
C GLN A 207 2.52 -6.37 18.38
N ASN A 208 1.46 -6.00 17.69
CA ASN A 208 0.77 -6.90 16.76
C ASN A 208 1.32 -6.70 15.35
N TYR A 209 1.42 -7.79 14.61
CA TYR A 209 1.93 -7.84 13.24
C TYR A 209 0.95 -8.63 12.38
N PHE A 210 0.52 -8.04 11.27
CA PHE A 210 -0.34 -8.69 10.28
C PHE A 210 0.37 -8.73 8.94
N ILE A 211 0.54 -9.92 8.37
CA ILE A 211 1.10 -10.10 7.03
C ILE A 211 -0.05 -10.29 6.04
N ALA A 212 -0.28 -9.29 5.19
CA ALA A 212 -1.36 -9.25 4.22
C ALA A 212 -0.87 -9.47 2.79
N VAL A 213 -1.66 -10.16 1.96
CA VAL A 213 -1.45 -10.23 0.51
C VAL A 213 -2.51 -9.39 -0.20
N LYS A 214 -2.08 -8.30 -0.83
CA LYS A 214 -2.95 -7.30 -1.45
C LYS A 214 -2.75 -7.19 -2.96
N ASN A 215 -3.81 -6.74 -3.62
CA ASN A 215 -3.81 -6.28 -5.00
C ASN A 215 -4.20 -4.79 -5.02
N PRO A 216 -3.88 -4.05 -6.08
CA PRO A 216 -4.39 -2.70 -6.24
C PRO A 216 -5.92 -2.70 -6.29
N PRO A 217 -6.59 -1.75 -5.63
CA PRO A 217 -8.01 -1.53 -5.84
C PRO A 217 -8.24 -1.00 -7.26
N GLU A 218 -9.24 -1.53 -7.95
CA GLU A 218 -9.64 -1.06 -9.28
C GLU A 218 -10.77 -0.01 -9.18
N LYS A 219 -11.51 0.03 -8.06
CA LYS A 219 -12.69 0.89 -7.89
C LYS A 219 -12.83 1.40 -6.46
N LYS A 220 -13.44 2.57 -6.29
CA LYS A 220 -13.71 3.19 -4.97
C LYS A 220 -14.33 2.27 -3.91
N HIS A 221 -15.26 1.39 -4.29
CA HIS A 221 -15.96 0.52 -3.33
C HIS A 221 -15.10 -0.65 -2.81
N GLU A 222 -13.90 -0.82 -3.37
CA GLU A 222 -12.89 -1.78 -2.92
C GLU A 222 -12.00 -1.19 -1.83
N LEU A 223 -12.08 0.13 -1.56
CA LEU A 223 -11.45 0.78 -0.42
C LEU A 223 -12.21 0.45 0.88
N LYS A 224 -12.15 -0.82 1.27
CA LYS A 224 -12.74 -1.30 2.53
C LYS A 224 -11.67 -1.35 3.60
N HIS A 225 -12.06 -1.01 4.82
CA HIS A 225 -11.22 -1.15 6.00
C HIS A 225 -10.74 -2.59 6.17
N HIS A 226 -9.51 -2.74 6.65
CA HIS A 226 -9.15 -3.98 7.32
C HIS A 226 -9.95 -4.11 8.60
N ASN A 227 -10.74 -5.18 8.70
CA ASN A 227 -11.29 -5.61 9.98
C ASN A 227 -10.18 -6.29 10.79
N LEU A 228 -9.17 -5.51 11.22
CA LEU A 228 -8.20 -5.98 12.21
C LEU A 228 -8.95 -6.10 13.53
N LYS A 229 -9.42 -7.31 13.82
CA LYS A 229 -10.06 -7.58 15.12
C LYS A 229 -8.98 -7.59 16.19
N LYS A 230 -9.22 -6.79 17.24
CA LYS A 230 -8.47 -6.81 18.51
C LYS A 230 -8.64 -8.15 19.22
#